data_AF-A0A3N5HEG2-F1
#
_entry.id   AF-A0A3N5HEG2-F1
#
_cell.length_a   1.000
_cell.length_b   1.000
_cell.length_c   1.000
_cell.angle_alpha   90.00
_cell.angle_beta   90.00
_cell.angle_gamma   90.00
#
_symmetry.space_group_name_H-M   'P 1'
#
loop_
_entity.id
_entity.type
_entity.pdbx_description
1 polymer ?
#
loop_
_entity_poly.entity_id
_entity_poly.type
_entity_poly.pdbx_seq_one_letter_code
_entity_poly.pdbx_strand_id
1 'polypeptide(L)'
;MEICGHAMYRRYTVHRDGDLLVEDLGPDGKPIEPEAVPPEDRLPVEVVLLSPDTIDARAQLLDLLEMAFEMESTPESERQPPKPRG
;
A
#
# COMPACT_ATOMS: atom_id res chain seq x y z
N MET A 1 -10.78 -19.85 -31.22
CA MET A 1 -11.90 -19.19 -30.51
C MET A 1 -11.36 -18.71 -29.18
N GLU A 2 -11.25 -17.39 -29.08
CA GLU A 2 -11.26 -16.55 -27.87
C GLU A 2 -10.47 -17.02 -26.63
N ILE A 3 -9.24 -16.50 -26.51
CA ILE A 3 -8.69 -16.11 -25.20
C ILE A 3 -9.52 -14.93 -24.71
N CYS A 4 -10.69 -15.20 -24.13
CA CYS A 4 -11.54 -14.17 -23.57
C CYS A 4 -10.89 -13.70 -22.25
N GLY A 5 -10.17 -12.59 -22.33
CA GLY A 5 -9.50 -11.94 -21.21
C GLY A 5 -10.49 -11.45 -20.17
N HIS A 6 -10.77 -12.26 -19.16
CA HIS A 6 -11.09 -11.72 -17.85
C HIS A 6 -9.79 -11.15 -17.31
N ALA A 7 -9.59 -9.84 -17.45
CA ALA A 7 -8.65 -9.15 -16.58
C ALA A 7 -9.11 -9.46 -15.15
N MET A 8 -8.43 -10.39 -14.47
CA MET A 8 -8.66 -10.64 -13.05
C MET A 8 -8.12 -9.41 -12.33
N TYR A 9 -9.02 -8.48 -12.06
CA TYR A 9 -8.69 -7.30 -11.28
C TYR A 9 -8.45 -7.79 -9.85
N ARG A 10 -7.25 -7.53 -9.34
CA ARG A 10 -6.88 -7.80 -7.96
C ARG A 10 -6.93 -6.52 -7.17
N ARG A 11 -7.56 -6.57 -6.01
CA ARG A 11 -7.52 -5.49 -5.02
C ARG A 11 -6.55 -5.89 -3.91
N TYR A 12 -5.63 -4.99 -3.60
CA TYR A 12 -4.72 -5.14 -2.48
C TYR A 12 -5.15 -4.17 -1.38
N THR A 13 -5.33 -4.67 -0.17
CA THR A 13 -5.70 -3.87 1.00
C THR A 13 -4.59 -3.99 2.04
N VAL A 14 -4.00 -2.85 2.41
CA VAL A 14 -3.00 -2.78 3.48
C VAL A 14 -3.70 -2.35 4.77
N HIS A 15 -3.68 -3.23 5.77
CA HIS A 15 -4.20 -2.96 7.09
C HIS A 15 -3.20 -2.18 7.94
N ARG A 16 -3.68 -1.57 9.03
CA ARG A 16 -2.88 -0.66 9.87
C ARG A 16 -1.75 -1.37 10.64
N ASP A 17 -1.90 -2.66 10.87
CA ASP A 17 -0.90 -3.57 11.43
C ASP A 17 0.13 -4.04 10.40
N GLY A 18 -0.03 -3.68 9.12
CA GLY A 18 0.87 -4.05 8.05
C GLY A 18 0.50 -5.37 7.36
N ASP A 19 -0.68 -5.94 7.65
CA ASP A 19 -1.19 -7.08 6.91
C ASP A 19 -1.64 -6.67 5.51
N LEU A 20 -1.21 -7.46 4.53
CA LEU A 20 -1.60 -7.31 3.13
C LEU A 20 -2.62 -8.38 2.79
N LEU A 21 -3.83 -7.95 2.44
CA LEU A 21 -4.86 -8.83 1.90
C LEU A 21 -4.94 -8.65 0.39
N VAL A 22 -5.10 -9.76 -0.33
CA VAL A 22 -5.40 -9.77 -1.76
C VAL A 22 -6.80 -10.33 -1.98
N GLU A 23 -7.56 -9.68 -2.84
CA GLU A 23 -8.89 -10.09 -3.23
C GLU A 23 -8.98 -10.14 -4.75
N ASP A 24 -9.41 -11.28 -5.29
CA ASP A 24 -9.85 -11.33 -6.69
C ASP A 24 -11.22 -10.67 -6.81
N LEU A 25 -11.38 -9.81 -7.81
CA LEU A 25 -12.66 -9.19 -8.14
C LEU A 25 -13.40 -10.05 -9.16
N GLY A 26 -14.66 -10.33 -8.87
CA GLY A 26 -15.58 -10.96 -9.79
C GLY A 26 -15.90 -10.08 -11.00
N PRO A 27 -16.61 -10.62 -12.01
CA PRO A 27 -16.96 -9.88 -13.23
C PRO A 27 -17.83 -8.64 -12.99
N ASP A 28 -18.49 -8.55 -11.83
CA ASP A 28 -19.27 -7.38 -11.39
C ASP A 28 -18.43 -6.38 -10.57
N GLY A 29 -17.12 -6.59 -10.49
CA GLY A 29 -16.18 -5.77 -9.73
C GLY A 29 -16.25 -5.98 -8.21
N LYS A 30 -17.01 -6.97 -7.73
CA LYS A 30 -17.11 -7.23 -6.29
C LYS A 30 -15.99 -8.16 -5.82
N PRO A 31 -15.47 -7.93 -4.60
CA PRO A 31 -14.53 -8.85 -3.99
C PRO A 31 -15.21 -10.19 -3.72
N ILE A 32 -14.51 -11.27 -4.03
CA ILE A 32 -14.98 -12.63 -3.75
C ILE A 32 -14.62 -12.99 -2.30
N GLU A 33 -13.33 -13.16 -2.01
CA GLU A 33 -12.83 -13.50 -0.68
C GLU A 33 -11.39 -12.97 -0.50
N PRO A 34 -11.10 -12.23 0.60
CA PRO A 34 -9.75 -11.77 0.91
C PRO A 34 -8.86 -12.88 1.47
N GLU A 35 -7.68 -13.03 0.86
CA GLU A 35 -6.63 -13.94 1.31
C GLU A 35 -5.45 -13.15 1.86
N ALA A 36 -4.88 -13.61 2.98
CA ALA A 36 -3.69 -13.00 3.56
C ALA A 36 -2.44 -13.35 2.72
N VAL A 37 -1.63 -12.33 2.43
CA VAL A 37 -0.37 -12.49 1.70
C VAL A 37 0.77 -12.68 2.71
N PRO A 38 1.43 -13.86 2.70
CA PRO A 38 2.53 -14.12 3.61
C PRO A 38 3.73 -13.21 3.28
N PRO A 39 4.54 -12.79 4.27
CA PRO A 39 5.64 -11.84 4.07
C PRO A 39 6.60 -12.19 2.93
N GLU A 40 6.91 -13.46 2.74
CA GLU A 40 7.79 -13.98 1.69
C GLU A 40 7.25 -13.76 0.27
N ASP A 41 5.93 -13.65 0.10
CA ASP A 41 5.27 -13.46 -1.19
C ASP A 41 4.94 -11.98 -1.47
N ARG A 42 5.26 -11.08 -0.53
CA ARG A 42 5.03 -9.63 -0.69
C ARG A 42 6.02 -9.06 -1.69
N LEU A 43 5.51 -8.67 -2.86
CA LEU A 43 6.31 -7.98 -3.88
C LEU A 43 6.62 -6.54 -3.45
N PRO A 44 7.79 -5.99 -3.83
CA PRO A 44 8.11 -4.59 -3.58
C PRO A 44 7.06 -3.69 -4.25
N VAL A 45 6.48 -2.77 -3.49
CA VAL A 45 5.53 -1.78 -4.00
C VAL A 45 6.30 -0.55 -4.44
N GLU A 46 6.21 -0.24 -5.74
CA GLU A 46 6.68 1.05 -6.27
C GLU A 46 5.57 2.09 -6.13
N VAL A 47 5.87 3.20 -5.46
CA VAL A 47 4.94 4.32 -5.28
C VAL A 47 5.35 5.46 -6.21
N VAL A 48 4.52 5.75 -7.21
CA VAL A 48 4.71 6.90 -8.11
C VAL A 48 3.85 8.07 -7.64
N LEU A 49 4.49 9.17 -7.24
CA LEU A 49 3.82 10.39 -6.80
C LEU A 49 3.81 11.42 -7.93
N LEU A 50 2.62 11.89 -8.29
CA LEU A 50 2.45 13.01 -9.20
C LEU A 50 2.15 14.27 -8.37
N SER A 51 3.08 15.22 -8.38
CA SER A 51 2.91 16.50 -7.68
C SER A 51 3.27 17.68 -8.59
N PRO A 52 2.71 18.88 -8.34
CA PRO A 52 3.21 20.12 -8.94
C PRO A 52 4.69 20.33 -8.62
N ASP A 53 5.44 20.97 -9.51
CA ASP A 53 6.83 21.37 -9.23
C ASP A 53 6.88 22.67 -8.43
N THR A 54 6.53 22.59 -7.15
CA THR A 54 6.56 23.71 -6.21
C THR A 54 7.43 23.39 -5.00
N ILE A 55 7.89 24.43 -4.29
CA ILE A 55 8.68 24.26 -3.05
C ILE A 55 7.87 23.50 -2.00
N ASP A 56 6.58 23.81 -1.85
CA ASP A 56 5.70 23.15 -0.88
C ASP A 56 5.53 21.66 -1.19
N ALA A 57 5.36 21.29 -2.47
CA ALA A 57 5.26 19.89 -2.87
C ALA A 57 6.56 19.12 -2.61
N ARG A 58 7.73 19.76 -2.83
CA ARG A 58 9.03 19.18 -2.50
C ARG A 58 9.20 18.99 -0.98
N ALA A 59 8.75 19.94 -0.18
CA ALA A 59 8.77 19.81 1.28
C ALA A 59 7.90 18.63 1.76
N GLN A 60 6.68 18.50 1.23
CA GLN A 60 5.80 17.37 1.54
C GLN A 60 6.39 16.01 1.14
N LEU A 61 7.12 15.96 0.02
CA LEU A 61 7.85 14.75 -0.38
C LEU A 61 8.96 14.40 0.61
N LEU A 62 9.72 15.39 1.08
CA LEU A 62 10.76 15.16 2.09
C LEU A 62 10.16 14.67 3.42
N ASP A 63 9.06 15.26 3.87
CA ASP A 63 8.34 14.81 5.07
C ASP A 63 7.87 13.35 4.94
N LEU A 64 7.38 12.95 3.76
CA LEU A 64 6.97 11.57 3.49
C LEU A 64 8.16 10.60 3.52
N LEU A 65 9.30 10.99 2.94
CA LEU A 65 10.52 10.17 2.94
C LEU A 65 11.10 10.02 4.34
N GLU A 66 11.08 11.09 5.14
CA GLU A 66 11.49 11.05 6.55
C GLU A 66 10.61 10.07 7.35
N MET A 67 9.29 10.17 7.19
CA MET A 67 8.35 9.25 7.83
C MET A 67 8.60 7.79 7.42
N ALA A 68 8.83 7.53 6.13
CA ALA A 68 9.14 6.18 5.64
C ALA A 68 10.44 5.64 6.27
N PHE A 69 11.46 6.48 6.37
CA PHE A 69 12.74 6.12 6.99
C PHE A 69 12.61 5.85 8.50
N GLU A 70 11.84 6.66 9.23
CA GLU A 70 11.54 6.43 10.65
C GLU A 70 10.84 5.08 10.86
N MET A 71 9.90 4.73 9.99
CA MET A 71 9.21 3.44 10.04
C MET A 71 10.16 2.27 9.79
N GLU A 72 11.07 2.37 8.81
CA GLU A 72 12.06 1.33 8.52
C GLU A 72 13.09 1.17 9.65
N SER A 73 13.59 2.29 10.17
CA SER A 73 14.69 2.32 11.15
C SER A 73 14.24 2.00 12.58
N THR A 74 12.96 2.18 12.90
CA THR A 74 12.42 1.88 14.24
C THR A 74 12.01 0.41 14.32
N PRO A 75 12.63 -0.40 15.22
CA PRO A 75 12.24 -1.78 15.47
C PRO A 75 10.75 -1.87 15.83
N GLU A 76 10.06 -2.93 15.37
CA GLU A 76 8.62 -3.07 15.62
C GLU A 76 8.25 -2.98 17.10
N SER A 77 9.13 -3.42 18.00
CA SER A 77 8.94 -3.34 19.46
C SER A 77 8.95 -1.91 20.03
N GLU A 78 9.44 -0.93 19.28
CA GLU A 78 9.63 0.47 19.71
C GLU A 78 8.69 1.45 18.97
N ARG A 79 7.92 0.98 17.99
CA ARG A 79 6.97 1.81 17.24
C ARG A 79 5.81 2.27 18.13
N GLN A 80 5.76 3.56 18.47
CA GLN A 80 4.59 4.15 19.12
C GLN A 80 3.45 4.35 18.09
N PRO A 81 2.17 4.12 18.48
CA PRO A 81 1.05 4.41 17.61
C PRO A 81 1.03 5.91 17.25
N PRO A 82 0.77 6.28 15.99
CA PRO A 82 0.80 7.68 15.58
C PRO A 82 -0.26 8.46 16.37
N LYS A 83 0.17 9.51 17.07
CA LYS A 83 -0.73 10.43 17.77
C LYS A 83 -1.58 11.18 16.74
N PRO A 84 -2.91 11.26 16.92
CA PRO A 84 -3.76 12.06 16.05
C PRO A 84 -3.33 13.52 16.12
N ARG A 85 -2.98 14.11 14.97
CA ARG A 85 -2.83 15.56 14.83
C ARG A 85 -4.23 16.15 14.71
N GLY A 86 -4.68 16.82 15.78
CA GLY A 86 -5.90 17.62 15.79
C GLY A 86 -5.67 19.01 15.19
#